data_AF-A0A3G6NFG5-F1
#
_entry.id   AF-A0A3G6NFG5-F1
#
_cell.length_a   1.000
_cell.length_b   1.000
_cell.length_c   1.000
_cell.angle_alpha   90.00
_cell.angle_beta   90.00
_cell.angle_gamma   90.00
#
_symmetry.space_group_name_H-M   'P 1'
#
loop_
_entity.id
_entity.type
_entity.pdbx_description
1 polymer ?
#
loop_
_entity_poly.entity_id
_entity_poly.type
_entity_poly.pdbx_seq_one_letter_code
_entity_poly.pdbx_strand_id
1 'polypeptide(L)'
;MGRNTEIYMFDKEKASVYLYDDLKHKKFHTRTFKTFLEDRKKETGKYDITLENILEKVKNDMNTITPDELFEINLFLIEEVYSEYTGRDDTIKEKYFEELYDHYGIILLYEIPTSTVCTSYMFQFGNYTHYFPISESENSDGGINMDSTDFLKFNDYTILLMKMILDKKMDGYEYEFTKSEEDIIQRITADQQNNLILLKEIEHECDFIKDCSADEKGPYAQTIYYAYAFFKQFIEMKLRINADKNPRIVILDS
;
A
#
# COMPACT_ATOMS: atom_id res chain seq x y z
N MET A 1 8.12 -13.96 11.40
CA MET A 1 7.95 -12.72 10.63
C MET A 1 6.48 -12.37 10.72
N GLY A 2 6.15 -11.15 11.10
CA GLY A 2 4.76 -10.69 11.16
C GLY A 2 4.34 -10.17 9.78
N ARG A 3 3.04 -10.12 9.54
CA ARG A 3 2.44 -9.49 8.35
C ARG A 3 2.96 -8.05 8.22
N ASN A 4 3.40 -7.67 7.03
CA ASN A 4 3.73 -6.31 6.62
C ASN A 4 2.86 -5.94 5.41
N THR A 5 2.37 -4.69 5.36
CA THR A 5 1.58 -4.19 4.24
C THR A 5 2.15 -2.86 3.80
N GLU A 6 2.49 -2.76 2.52
CA GLU A 6 3.10 -1.58 1.90
C GLU A 6 2.35 -1.20 0.63
N ILE A 7 2.13 0.10 0.42
CA ILE A 7 1.34 0.62 -0.69
C ILE A 7 2.24 1.48 -1.55
N TYR A 8 2.29 1.19 -2.85
CA TYR A 8 3.17 1.85 -3.80
C TYR A 8 2.41 2.44 -4.99
N MET A 9 2.99 3.49 -5.55
CA MET A 9 2.73 3.95 -6.91
C MET A 9 4.06 4.16 -7.64
N PHE A 10 4.01 4.34 -8.96
CA PHE A 10 5.23 4.39 -9.78
C PHE A 10 5.34 5.63 -10.64
N ASP A 11 6.58 6.11 -10.78
CA ASP A 11 7.01 6.97 -11.87
C ASP A 11 7.64 6.10 -12.96
N LYS A 12 6.86 5.82 -14.01
CA LYS A 12 7.29 4.95 -15.11
C LYS A 12 8.52 5.47 -15.86
N GLU A 13 8.70 6.79 -15.94
CA GLU A 13 9.80 7.39 -16.68
C GLU A 13 11.12 7.14 -15.95
N LYS A 14 11.14 7.42 -14.64
CA LYS A 14 12.28 7.10 -13.77
C LYS A 14 12.56 5.59 -13.76
N ALA A 15 11.54 4.76 -13.59
CA ALA A 15 11.71 3.30 -13.56
C ALA A 15 12.32 2.74 -14.86
N SER A 16 11.84 3.20 -16.02
CA SER A 16 12.30 2.72 -17.34
C SER A 16 13.76 3.06 -17.67
N VAL A 17 14.35 4.01 -16.93
CA VAL A 17 15.73 4.45 -17.10
C VAL A 17 16.59 3.89 -15.98
N TYR A 18 16.29 4.26 -14.73
CA TYR A 18 17.18 4.01 -13.60
C TYR A 18 17.01 2.61 -13.03
N LEU A 19 15.77 2.20 -12.73
CA LEU A 19 15.51 0.86 -12.19
C LEU A 19 15.86 -0.21 -13.23
N TYR A 20 15.46 -0.02 -14.49
CA TYR A 20 15.77 -0.96 -15.56
C TYR A 20 17.28 -1.20 -15.73
N ASP A 21 18.09 -0.12 -15.77
CA ASP A 21 19.53 -0.24 -15.98
C ASP A 21 20.20 -0.97 -14.80
N ASP A 22 19.82 -0.60 -13.58
CA ASP A 22 20.36 -1.18 -12.37
C ASP A 22 19.97 -2.66 -12.22
N LEU A 23 18.71 -3.04 -12.43
CA LEU A 23 18.28 -4.45 -12.37
C LEU A 23 18.97 -5.31 -13.43
N LYS A 24 19.27 -4.74 -14.61
CA LYS A 24 19.87 -5.47 -15.72
C LYS A 24 21.37 -5.67 -15.57
N HIS A 25 22.07 -4.69 -15.01
CA HIS A 25 23.53 -4.62 -15.11
C HIS A 25 24.25 -4.49 -13.76
N LYS A 26 23.61 -3.90 -12.75
CA LYS A 26 24.31 -3.54 -11.52
C LYS A 26 24.43 -4.75 -10.61
N LYS A 27 25.61 -4.85 -10.01
CA LYS A 27 25.89 -5.72 -8.89
C LYS A 27 25.78 -4.89 -7.62
N PHE A 28 24.87 -5.26 -6.74
CA PHE A 28 24.78 -4.70 -5.38
C PHE A 28 25.46 -5.69 -4.43
N HIS A 29 26.23 -5.20 -3.47
CA HIS A 29 27.04 -5.98 -2.53
C HIS A 29 27.68 -7.24 -3.12
N THR A 30 26.97 -8.37 -3.09
CA THR A 30 27.49 -9.68 -3.47
C THR A 30 26.99 -10.22 -4.80
N ARG A 31 25.84 -9.79 -5.32
CA ARG A 31 25.22 -10.39 -6.53
C ARG A 31 24.40 -9.40 -7.37
N THR A 32 24.07 -9.85 -8.57
CA THR A 32 23.15 -9.14 -9.48
C THR A 32 21.72 -9.59 -9.24
N PHE A 33 20.72 -8.82 -9.69
CA PHE A 33 19.32 -9.22 -9.57
C PHE A 33 19.03 -10.55 -10.27
N LYS A 34 19.67 -10.80 -11.42
CA LYS A 34 19.61 -12.09 -12.11
C LYS A 34 20.03 -13.26 -11.21
N THR A 35 21.21 -13.13 -10.59
CA THR A 35 21.75 -14.17 -9.71
C THR A 35 20.85 -14.38 -8.48
N PHE A 36 20.31 -13.29 -7.92
CA PHE A 36 19.33 -13.35 -6.84
C PHE A 36 18.10 -14.20 -7.22
N LEU A 37 17.45 -13.91 -8.36
CA LEU A 37 16.28 -14.68 -8.81
C LEU A 37 16.61 -16.15 -9.10
N GLU A 38 17.79 -16.43 -9.66
CA GLU A 38 18.27 -17.80 -9.90
C GLU A 38 18.45 -18.59 -8.60
N ASP A 39 18.91 -17.94 -7.53
CA ASP A 39 19.06 -18.57 -6.21
C ASP A 39 17.70 -18.79 -5.54
N ARG A 40 16.82 -17.79 -5.57
CA ARG A 40 15.42 -17.90 -5.09
C ARG A 40 14.69 -19.09 -5.72
N LYS A 41 14.83 -19.26 -7.04
CA LYS A 41 14.24 -20.37 -7.79
C LYS A 41 14.76 -21.75 -7.35
N LYS A 42 16.05 -21.86 -6.97
CA LYS A 42 16.62 -23.12 -6.44
C LYS A 42 16.06 -23.46 -5.06
N GLU A 43 15.78 -22.45 -4.24
CA GLU A 43 15.27 -22.62 -2.88
C GLU A 43 13.78 -23.00 -2.84
N THR A 44 12.95 -22.36 -3.69
CA THR A 44 11.48 -22.50 -3.65
C THR A 44 10.94 -23.53 -4.65
N GLY A 45 11.70 -23.88 -5.68
CA GLY A 45 11.37 -24.90 -6.68
C GLY A 45 10.32 -24.47 -7.71
N LYS A 46 9.13 -24.03 -7.28
CA LYS A 46 8.12 -23.40 -8.14
C LYS A 46 8.26 -21.89 -8.05
N TYR A 47 8.75 -21.28 -9.13
CA TYR A 47 9.02 -19.85 -9.19
C TYR A 47 8.79 -19.36 -10.62
N ASP A 48 7.64 -18.71 -10.83
CA ASP A 48 7.17 -18.25 -12.15
C ASP A 48 7.66 -16.84 -12.51
N ILE A 49 8.33 -16.18 -11.57
CA ILE A 49 8.95 -14.87 -11.74
C ILE A 49 10.27 -15.02 -12.50
N THR A 50 10.44 -14.25 -13.58
CA THR A 50 11.65 -14.23 -14.40
C THR A 50 12.22 -12.84 -14.53
N LEU A 51 13.54 -12.75 -14.69
CA LEU A 51 14.21 -11.49 -14.92
C LEU A 51 13.68 -10.80 -16.18
N GLU A 52 13.47 -11.57 -17.25
CA GLU A 52 13.02 -11.05 -18.53
C GLU A 52 11.65 -10.38 -18.43
N ASN A 53 10.70 -11.00 -17.71
CA ASN A 53 9.36 -10.44 -17.50
C ASN A 53 9.43 -9.15 -16.68
N ILE A 54 10.21 -9.13 -15.59
CA ILE A 54 10.39 -7.92 -14.77
C ILE A 54 11.02 -6.81 -15.60
N LEU A 55 12.11 -7.09 -16.31
CA LEU A 55 12.80 -6.10 -17.13
C LEU A 55 11.90 -5.55 -18.24
N GLU A 56 11.07 -6.37 -18.87
CA GLU A 56 10.10 -5.92 -19.88
C GLU A 56 9.09 -4.94 -19.27
N LYS A 57 8.49 -5.28 -18.13
CA LYS A 57 7.52 -4.42 -17.44
C LYS A 57 8.16 -3.13 -16.95
N VAL A 58 9.29 -3.20 -16.25
CA VAL A 58 10.03 -2.01 -15.79
C VAL A 58 10.40 -1.10 -16.96
N LYS A 59 10.80 -1.68 -18.11
CA LYS A 59 11.19 -0.89 -19.28
C LYS A 59 10.02 -0.21 -19.98
N ASN A 60 8.91 -0.93 -20.13
CA ASN A 60 7.79 -0.49 -20.95
C ASN A 60 6.72 0.25 -20.14
N ASP A 61 6.28 -0.33 -19.03
CA ASP A 61 5.32 0.27 -18.11
C ASP A 61 5.35 -0.42 -16.73
N MET A 62 6.07 0.18 -15.79
CA MET A 62 6.20 -0.33 -14.41
C MET A 62 4.85 -0.48 -13.71
N ASN A 63 3.81 0.25 -14.13
CA ASN A 63 2.46 0.12 -13.57
C ASN A 63 1.82 -1.25 -13.81
N THR A 64 2.37 -2.06 -14.71
CA THR A 64 1.89 -3.43 -15.01
C THR A 64 2.59 -4.51 -14.18
N ILE A 65 3.48 -4.12 -13.27
CA ILE A 65 4.19 -5.07 -12.39
C ILE A 65 3.22 -5.80 -11.47
N THR A 66 3.39 -7.11 -11.30
CA THR A 66 2.62 -7.87 -10.32
C THR A 66 3.15 -7.62 -8.91
N PRO A 67 2.33 -7.80 -7.87
CA PRO A 67 2.79 -7.69 -6.48
C PRO A 67 4.00 -8.59 -6.19
N ASP A 68 4.00 -9.83 -6.67
CA ASP A 68 5.10 -10.77 -6.41
C ASP A 68 6.41 -10.33 -7.10
N GLU A 69 6.33 -9.80 -8.33
CA GLU A 69 7.50 -9.24 -9.02
C GLU A 69 8.07 -8.02 -8.28
N LEU A 70 7.20 -7.14 -7.76
CA LEU A 70 7.63 -6.00 -6.95
C LEU A 70 8.23 -6.45 -5.61
N PHE A 71 7.63 -7.46 -4.96
CA PHE A 71 8.14 -8.06 -3.74
C PHE A 71 9.58 -8.55 -3.94
N GLU A 72 9.88 -9.23 -5.04
CA GLU A 72 11.24 -9.74 -5.31
C GLU A 72 12.23 -8.61 -5.63
N ILE A 73 11.80 -7.49 -6.25
CA ILE A 73 12.63 -6.28 -6.37
C ILE A 73 12.93 -5.70 -4.99
N ASN A 74 11.91 -5.50 -4.15
CA ASN A 74 12.08 -4.95 -2.80
C ASN A 74 12.97 -5.86 -1.94
N LEU A 75 12.75 -7.17 -1.98
CA LEU A 75 13.55 -8.14 -1.25
C LEU A 75 15.01 -8.12 -1.71
N PHE A 76 15.27 -8.03 -3.02
CA PHE A 76 16.63 -7.89 -3.53
C PHE A 76 17.31 -6.61 -3.03
N LEU A 77 16.61 -5.47 -3.09
CA LEU A 77 17.14 -4.19 -2.62
C LEU A 77 17.42 -4.25 -1.12
N ILE A 78 16.52 -4.83 -0.33
CA ILE A 78 16.75 -5.04 1.10
C ILE A 78 17.96 -5.97 1.30
N GLU A 79 18.03 -7.16 0.69
CA GLU A 79 19.14 -8.09 0.96
C GLU A 79 20.50 -7.56 0.51
N GLU A 80 20.60 -7.00 -0.69
CA GLU A 80 21.89 -6.62 -1.27
C GLU A 80 22.29 -5.18 -0.99
N VAL A 81 21.35 -4.25 -0.77
CA VAL A 81 21.69 -2.87 -0.44
C VAL A 81 21.79 -2.69 1.06
N TYR A 82 20.83 -3.22 1.83
CA TYR A 82 20.76 -3.04 3.29
C TYR A 82 21.96 -3.69 3.98
N SER A 83 22.46 -4.80 3.43
CA SER A 83 23.64 -5.51 3.94
C SER A 83 24.92 -4.66 3.89
N GLU A 84 25.06 -3.74 2.93
CA GLU A 84 26.19 -2.78 2.86
C GLU A 84 26.21 -1.77 4.01
N TYR A 85 25.06 -1.57 4.68
CA TYR A 85 24.88 -0.60 5.77
C TYR A 85 24.81 -1.27 7.14
N THR A 86 25.10 -2.57 7.23
CA THR A 86 25.15 -3.30 8.51
C THR A 86 26.13 -2.63 9.47
N GLY A 87 25.64 -2.22 10.66
CA GLY A 87 26.44 -1.54 11.68
C GLY A 87 26.54 -0.01 11.53
N ARG A 88 25.81 0.60 10.57
CA ARG A 88 25.65 2.05 10.45
C ARG A 88 24.37 2.53 11.17
N ASP A 89 24.26 3.84 11.34
CA ASP A 89 23.08 4.51 11.91
C ASP A 89 21.82 4.23 11.07
N ASP A 90 20.73 3.81 11.72
CA ASP A 90 19.47 3.44 11.07
C ASP A 90 18.82 4.61 10.33
N THR A 91 19.01 5.86 10.79
CA THR A 91 18.44 7.04 10.12
C THR A 91 19.13 7.34 8.79
N ILE A 92 20.44 7.10 8.70
CA ILE A 92 21.21 7.27 7.45
C ILE A 92 20.75 6.26 6.40
N LYS A 93 20.43 5.06 6.88
CA LYS A 93 19.99 3.95 6.06
C LYS A 93 18.59 4.17 5.52
N GLU A 94 17.62 4.49 6.38
CA GLU A 94 16.24 4.81 5.97
C GLU A 94 16.24 5.90 4.90
N LYS A 95 16.96 7.00 5.14
CA LYS A 95 17.09 8.09 4.17
C LYS A 95 17.69 7.65 2.85
N TYR A 96 18.70 6.76 2.87
CA TYR A 96 19.29 6.24 1.65
C TYR A 96 18.28 5.41 0.84
N PHE A 97 17.47 4.58 1.49
CA PHE A 97 16.43 3.80 0.82
C PHE A 97 15.32 4.69 0.25
N GLU A 98 14.90 5.73 0.98
CA GLU A 98 13.97 6.73 0.46
C GLU A 98 14.52 7.40 -0.82
N GLU A 99 15.78 7.83 -0.81
CA GLU A 99 16.45 8.44 -1.96
C GLU A 99 16.60 7.44 -3.14
N LEU A 100 16.90 6.17 -2.84
CA LEU A 100 17.06 5.11 -3.83
C LEU A 100 15.72 4.79 -4.51
N TYR A 101 14.65 4.66 -3.73
CA TYR A 101 13.31 4.38 -4.22
C TYR A 101 12.78 5.54 -5.06
N ASP A 102 12.96 6.79 -4.60
CA ASP A 102 12.61 7.96 -5.42
C ASP A 102 13.42 8.02 -6.72
N HIS A 103 14.72 7.65 -6.69
CA HIS A 103 15.54 7.58 -7.89
C HIS A 103 15.00 6.53 -8.88
N TYR A 104 14.57 5.37 -8.39
CA TYR A 104 13.98 4.31 -9.19
C TYR A 104 12.54 4.56 -9.63
N GLY A 105 11.90 5.61 -9.13
CA GLY A 105 10.49 5.86 -9.40
C GLY A 105 9.56 4.86 -8.70
N ILE A 106 10.02 4.23 -7.61
CA ILE A 106 9.18 3.45 -6.70
C ILE A 106 8.77 4.40 -5.58
N ILE A 107 7.49 4.70 -5.46
CA ILE A 107 7.00 5.71 -4.51
C ILE A 107 6.16 5.01 -3.45
N LEU A 108 6.71 4.87 -2.24
CA LEU A 108 5.98 4.40 -1.08
C LEU A 108 4.92 5.44 -0.68
N LEU A 109 3.66 5.05 -0.75
CA LEU A 109 2.53 5.85 -0.30
C LEU A 109 2.28 5.67 1.19
N TYR A 110 2.31 4.42 1.67
CA TYR A 110 2.10 4.11 3.07
C TYR A 110 2.68 2.75 3.42
N GLU A 111 3.41 2.68 4.53
CA GLU A 111 3.84 1.44 5.19
C GLU A 111 3.04 1.27 6.48
N ILE A 112 2.38 0.13 6.63
CA ILE A 112 1.51 -0.12 7.78
C ILE A 112 2.36 -0.66 8.95
N PRO A 113 2.35 0.00 10.12
CA PRO A 113 3.45 -0.11 11.08
C PRO A 113 3.52 -1.42 11.88
N THR A 114 2.43 -2.20 11.96
CA THR A 114 2.42 -3.46 12.72
C THR A 114 1.47 -4.47 12.10
N SER A 115 1.75 -5.77 12.29
CA SER A 115 0.93 -6.85 11.74
C SER A 115 -0.54 -6.82 12.19
N THR A 116 -0.80 -6.33 13.41
CA THR A 116 -2.16 -6.15 13.90
C THR A 116 -2.88 -5.04 13.11
N VAL A 117 -2.20 -3.93 12.86
CA VAL A 117 -2.73 -2.81 12.07
C VAL A 117 -2.88 -3.20 10.59
N CYS A 118 -1.95 -3.98 10.03
CA CYS A 118 -2.07 -4.59 8.71
C CYS A 118 -3.35 -5.42 8.61
N THR A 119 -3.63 -6.23 9.63
CA THR A 119 -4.84 -7.05 9.68
C THR A 119 -6.10 -6.20 9.69
N SER A 120 -6.15 -5.11 10.47
CA SER A 120 -7.26 -4.16 10.43
C SER A 120 -7.44 -3.51 9.07
N TYR A 121 -6.35 -3.01 8.48
CA TYR A 121 -6.40 -2.36 7.17
C TYR A 121 -6.93 -3.31 6.10
N MET A 122 -6.36 -4.51 6.02
CA MET A 122 -6.74 -5.51 5.03
C MET A 122 -8.14 -6.06 5.27
N PHE A 123 -8.62 -6.05 6.52
CA PHE A 123 -10.00 -6.36 6.84
C PHE A 123 -10.96 -5.28 6.28
N GLN A 124 -10.64 -3.99 6.45
CA GLN A 124 -11.43 -2.90 5.86
C GLN A 124 -11.40 -2.91 4.33
N PHE A 125 -10.25 -3.25 3.75
CA PHE A 125 -10.13 -3.48 2.31
C PHE A 125 -11.00 -4.64 1.83
N GLY A 126 -11.00 -5.76 2.56
CA GLY A 126 -11.87 -6.92 2.29
C GLY A 126 -13.35 -6.58 2.38
N ASN A 127 -13.76 -5.81 3.38
CA ASN A 127 -15.14 -5.37 3.53
C ASN A 127 -15.57 -4.45 2.39
N TYR A 128 -14.73 -3.49 2.01
CA TYR A 128 -15.01 -2.64 0.87
C TYR A 128 -15.19 -3.44 -0.43
N THR A 129 -14.23 -4.32 -0.73
CA THR A 129 -14.23 -5.12 -1.97
C THR A 129 -15.36 -6.14 -2.05
N HIS A 130 -15.93 -6.55 -0.90
CA HIS A 130 -17.14 -7.37 -0.85
C HIS A 130 -18.36 -6.67 -1.49
N TYR A 131 -18.53 -5.37 -1.22
CA TYR A 131 -19.67 -4.59 -1.71
C TYR A 131 -19.38 -3.83 -3.02
N PHE A 132 -18.11 -3.50 -3.25
CA PHE A 132 -17.64 -2.76 -4.41
C PHE A 132 -16.54 -3.56 -5.12
N PRO A 133 -16.92 -4.57 -5.94
CA PRO A 133 -15.96 -5.42 -6.63
C PRO A 133 -15.03 -4.58 -7.50
N ILE A 134 -13.73 -4.80 -7.32
CA ILE A 134 -12.68 -4.16 -8.10
C ILE A 134 -12.34 -5.10 -9.25
N SER A 135 -12.09 -4.55 -10.45
CA SER A 135 -11.64 -5.38 -11.56
C SER A 135 -10.25 -5.91 -11.25
N GLU A 136 -10.16 -7.17 -10.83
CA GLU A 136 -8.91 -7.84 -10.50
C GLU A 136 -8.06 -7.99 -11.76
N SER A 137 -6.86 -7.40 -11.76
CA SER A 137 -5.76 -7.95 -12.55
C SER A 137 -5.07 -8.98 -11.66
N GLU A 138 -5.12 -10.26 -12.07
CA GLU A 138 -4.35 -11.39 -11.52
C GLU A 138 -3.97 -11.23 -10.05
N ASN A 139 -4.89 -11.56 -9.13
CA ASN A 139 -4.56 -11.69 -7.71
C ASN A 139 -3.37 -12.63 -7.55
N SER A 140 -2.31 -12.13 -6.92
CA SER A 140 -1.19 -12.96 -6.50
C SER A 140 -1.27 -13.19 -4.99
N ASP A 141 -0.66 -14.27 -4.51
CA ASP A 141 -0.74 -14.66 -3.09
C ASP A 141 -0.15 -13.57 -2.15
N GLY A 142 0.66 -12.63 -2.68
CA GLY A 142 1.36 -11.59 -1.92
C GLY A 142 0.84 -10.15 -2.09
N GLY A 143 -0.31 -9.92 -2.73
CA GLY A 143 -0.87 -8.56 -2.83
C GLY A 143 -1.84 -8.31 -3.98
N ILE A 144 -2.05 -7.04 -4.32
CA ILE A 144 -2.90 -6.62 -5.43
C ILE A 144 -2.30 -5.44 -6.20
N ASN A 145 -2.36 -5.50 -7.54
CA ASN A 145 -2.18 -4.35 -8.41
C ASN A 145 -3.58 -3.91 -8.86
N MET A 146 -3.95 -2.64 -8.63
CA MET A 146 -5.30 -2.14 -8.91
C MET A 146 -5.30 -0.76 -9.56
N ASP A 147 -6.42 -0.40 -10.16
CA ASP A 147 -6.60 0.93 -10.76
C ASP A 147 -6.60 2.00 -9.67
N SER A 148 -5.87 3.10 -9.89
CA SER A 148 -5.78 4.19 -8.92
C SER A 148 -7.13 4.84 -8.65
N THR A 149 -8.04 4.87 -9.61
CA THR A 149 -9.39 5.40 -9.40
C THR A 149 -10.21 4.49 -8.50
N ASP A 150 -10.05 3.18 -8.60
CA ASP A 150 -10.71 2.23 -7.69
C ASP A 150 -10.10 2.28 -6.29
N PHE A 151 -8.77 2.38 -6.18
CA PHE A 151 -8.12 2.61 -4.89
C PHE A 151 -8.58 3.93 -4.24
N LEU A 152 -8.76 5.00 -5.03
CA LEU A 152 -9.26 6.28 -4.51
C LEU A 152 -10.72 6.20 -4.02
N LYS A 153 -11.55 5.31 -4.59
CA LYS A 153 -12.90 5.06 -4.05
C LYS A 153 -12.84 4.32 -2.72
N PHE A 154 -11.94 3.34 -2.57
CA PHE A 154 -11.67 2.70 -1.28
C PHE A 154 -11.13 3.73 -0.26
N ASN A 155 -10.28 4.65 -0.71
CA ASN A 155 -9.74 5.72 0.10
C ASN A 155 -10.87 6.62 0.64
N ASP A 156 -11.80 7.04 -0.23
CA ASP A 156 -12.97 7.83 0.14
C ASP A 156 -13.89 7.11 1.13
N TYR A 157 -14.17 5.82 0.88
CA TYR A 157 -14.90 4.95 1.81
C TYR A 157 -14.27 4.98 3.21
N THR A 158 -12.95 4.77 3.27
CA THR A 158 -12.24 4.65 4.55
C THR A 158 -12.14 5.98 5.27
N ILE A 159 -11.94 7.10 4.56
CA ILE A 159 -11.97 8.45 5.15
C ILE A 159 -13.31 8.71 5.84
N LEU A 160 -14.43 8.40 5.16
CA LEU A 160 -15.77 8.60 5.72
C LEU A 160 -16.05 7.66 6.90
N LEU A 161 -15.64 6.39 6.81
CA LEU A 161 -15.77 5.44 7.91
C LEU A 161 -14.98 5.87 9.15
N MET A 162 -13.70 6.23 8.99
CA MET A 162 -12.86 6.69 10.10
C MET A 162 -13.44 7.97 10.70
N LYS A 163 -13.90 8.92 9.87
CA LYS A 163 -14.60 10.10 10.36
C LYS A 163 -15.79 9.71 11.24
N MET A 164 -16.63 8.78 10.80
CA MET A 164 -17.82 8.37 11.56
C MET A 164 -17.45 7.73 12.91
N ILE A 165 -16.40 6.92 12.95
CA ILE A 165 -15.86 6.33 14.18
C ILE A 165 -15.39 7.43 15.15
N LEU A 166 -14.64 8.42 14.65
CA LEU A 166 -14.11 9.55 15.43
C LEU A 166 -15.23 10.49 15.92
N ASP A 167 -16.21 10.81 15.08
CA ASP A 167 -17.37 11.63 15.44
C ASP A 167 -18.23 10.94 16.53
N LYS A 168 -18.34 9.61 16.47
CA LYS A 168 -19.00 8.78 17.50
C LYS A 168 -18.13 8.58 18.76
N LYS A 169 -16.87 9.06 18.76
CA LYS A 169 -15.91 8.96 19.88
C LYS A 169 -15.75 7.52 20.38
N MET A 170 -15.65 6.56 19.47
CA MET A 170 -15.63 5.13 19.85
C MET A 170 -14.40 4.74 20.67
N ASP A 171 -13.30 5.46 20.52
CA ASP A 171 -12.07 5.32 21.32
C ASP A 171 -12.10 6.14 22.63
N GLY A 172 -13.17 6.92 22.87
CA GLY A 172 -13.35 7.77 24.04
C GLY A 172 -12.68 9.14 23.96
N TYR A 173 -12.07 9.52 22.84
CA TYR A 173 -11.38 10.81 22.67
C TYR A 173 -12.19 11.81 21.84
N GLU A 174 -11.83 13.09 21.95
CA GLU A 174 -12.35 14.16 21.10
C GLU A 174 -11.32 14.55 20.07
N TYR A 175 -11.77 14.75 18.83
CA TYR A 175 -10.92 15.10 17.70
C TYR A 175 -11.42 16.40 17.06
N GLU A 176 -10.48 17.28 16.73
CA GLU A 176 -10.74 18.46 15.91
C GLU A 176 -10.06 18.27 14.55
N PHE A 177 -10.85 18.32 13.48
CA PHE A 177 -10.34 18.28 12.13
C PHE A 177 -9.85 19.67 11.71
N THR A 178 -8.74 19.72 11.00
CA THR A 178 -8.28 20.96 10.38
C THR A 178 -9.22 21.36 9.25
N LYS A 179 -9.24 22.66 8.91
CA LYS A 179 -10.06 23.15 7.79
C LYS A 179 -9.79 22.40 6.48
N SER A 180 -8.52 22.05 6.21
CA SER A 180 -8.15 21.31 5.01
C SER A 180 -8.77 19.92 4.97
N GLU A 181 -8.90 19.26 6.14
CA GLU A 181 -9.48 17.93 6.24
C GLU A 181 -10.99 17.99 6.09
N GLU A 182 -11.65 18.97 6.72
CA GLU A 182 -13.07 19.23 6.54
C GLU A 182 -13.41 19.53 5.07
N ASP A 183 -12.60 20.34 4.39
CA ASP A 183 -12.77 20.63 2.97
C ASP A 183 -12.66 19.37 2.10
N ILE A 184 -11.83 18.38 2.49
CA ILE A 184 -11.70 17.09 1.79
C ILE A 184 -12.93 16.22 2.08
N ILE A 185 -13.33 16.08 3.34
CA ILE A 185 -14.52 15.34 3.75
C ILE A 185 -15.76 15.84 3.01
N GLN A 186 -15.96 17.16 2.96
CA GLN A 186 -17.10 17.78 2.29
C GLN A 186 -17.12 17.48 0.80
N ARG A 187 -15.95 17.51 0.13
CA ARG A 187 -15.86 17.13 -1.29
C ARG A 187 -16.22 15.67 -1.50
N ILE A 188 -15.63 14.76 -0.72
CA ILE A 188 -15.93 13.32 -0.80
C ILE A 188 -17.44 13.09 -0.59
N THR A 189 -18.02 13.73 0.42
CA THR A 189 -19.46 13.61 0.73
C THR A 189 -20.32 14.13 -0.42
N ALA A 190 -19.95 15.26 -1.04
CA ALA A 190 -20.66 15.83 -2.17
C ALA A 190 -20.55 14.94 -3.42
N ASP A 191 -19.37 14.37 -3.68
CA ASP A 191 -19.14 13.46 -4.80
C ASP A 191 -19.92 12.15 -4.64
N GLN A 192 -20.09 11.68 -3.41
CA GLN A 192 -20.80 10.44 -3.06
C GLN A 192 -22.27 10.65 -2.67
N GLN A 193 -22.82 11.86 -2.76
CA GLN A 193 -24.18 12.18 -2.26
C GLN A 193 -25.29 11.31 -2.86
N ASN A 194 -25.10 10.84 -4.10
CA ASN A 194 -26.06 9.99 -4.80
C ASN A 194 -25.74 8.48 -4.66
N ASN A 195 -24.62 8.13 -4.03
CA ASN A 195 -24.20 6.75 -3.80
C ASN A 195 -24.78 6.24 -2.49
N LEU A 196 -26.09 5.99 -2.48
CA LEU A 196 -26.81 5.54 -1.30
C LEU A 196 -26.32 4.19 -0.76
N ILE A 197 -25.72 3.35 -1.61
CA ILE A 197 -25.17 2.06 -1.19
C ILE A 197 -23.93 2.32 -0.33
N LEU A 198 -22.97 3.12 -0.82
CA LEU A 198 -21.75 3.45 -0.07
C LEU A 198 -22.04 4.02 1.31
N LEU A 199 -22.93 5.01 1.40
CA LEU A 199 -23.25 5.65 2.67
C LEU A 199 -23.89 4.66 3.67
N LYS A 200 -24.79 3.79 3.19
CA LYS A 200 -25.41 2.75 4.02
C LYS A 200 -24.40 1.72 4.50
N GLU A 201 -23.49 1.28 3.63
CA GLU A 201 -22.46 0.32 4.02
C GLU A 201 -21.48 0.92 5.02
N ILE A 202 -21.13 2.20 4.90
CA ILE A 202 -20.32 2.90 5.91
C ILE A 202 -21.04 2.93 7.27
N GLU A 203 -22.33 3.27 7.29
CA GLU A 203 -23.13 3.28 8.53
C GLU A 203 -23.19 1.87 9.16
N HIS A 204 -23.49 0.86 8.34
CA HIS A 204 -23.58 -0.53 8.78
C HIS A 204 -22.23 -1.06 9.30
N GLU A 205 -21.14 -0.82 8.59
CA GLU A 205 -19.79 -1.20 9.01
C GLU A 205 -19.40 -0.50 10.32
N CYS A 206 -19.72 0.78 10.46
CA CYS A 206 -19.44 1.53 11.67
C CYS A 206 -20.15 0.93 12.90
N ASP A 207 -21.42 0.55 12.76
CA ASP A 207 -22.17 -0.10 13.83
C ASP A 207 -21.66 -1.52 14.09
N PHE A 208 -21.30 -2.27 13.05
CA PHE A 208 -20.72 -3.61 13.17
C PHE A 208 -19.35 -3.61 13.89
N ILE A 209 -18.47 -2.67 13.54
CA ILE A 209 -17.17 -2.49 14.22
C ILE A 209 -17.38 -2.25 15.71
N LYS A 210 -18.33 -1.40 16.07
CA LYS A 210 -18.65 -1.09 17.48
C LYS A 210 -19.15 -2.32 18.24
N ASP A 211 -20.00 -3.13 17.62
CA ASP A 211 -20.57 -4.32 18.26
C ASP A 211 -19.55 -5.47 18.38
N CYS A 212 -18.56 -5.52 17.47
CA CYS A 212 -17.57 -6.59 17.40
C CYS A 212 -16.20 -6.23 18.02
N SER A 213 -16.01 -5.04 18.58
CA SER A 213 -14.73 -4.57 19.12
C SER A 213 -14.40 -5.09 20.53
N ALA A 214 -15.00 -6.20 20.97
CA ALA A 214 -14.74 -6.78 22.29
C ALA A 214 -13.34 -7.40 22.42
N ASP A 215 -12.77 -7.90 21.30
CA ASP A 215 -11.38 -8.35 21.25
C ASP A 215 -10.46 -7.17 20.95
N GLU A 216 -9.74 -6.68 21.97
CA GLU A 216 -8.82 -5.54 21.88
C GLU A 216 -7.70 -5.74 20.85
N LYS A 217 -7.35 -6.98 20.51
CA LYS A 217 -6.33 -7.30 19.49
C LYS A 217 -6.95 -7.65 18.13
N GLY A 218 -8.27 -7.73 18.07
CA GLY A 218 -9.01 -8.04 16.86
C GLY A 218 -9.02 -6.87 15.87
N PRO A 219 -9.31 -7.13 14.59
CA PRO A 219 -9.27 -6.12 13.55
C PRO A 219 -10.20 -4.92 13.82
N TYR A 220 -11.35 -5.16 14.46
CA TYR A 220 -12.35 -4.12 14.76
C TYR A 220 -11.88 -3.14 15.85
N ALA A 221 -11.40 -3.63 16.99
CA ALA A 221 -10.88 -2.78 18.06
C ALA A 221 -9.67 -1.97 17.59
N GLN A 222 -8.84 -2.58 16.75
CA GLN A 222 -7.66 -1.96 16.18
C GLN A 222 -8.03 -0.92 15.10
N THR A 223 -9.13 -1.13 14.37
CA THR A 223 -9.71 -0.10 13.48
C THR A 223 -10.16 1.12 14.27
N ILE A 224 -10.78 0.94 15.44
CA ILE A 224 -11.16 2.05 16.33
C ILE A 224 -9.91 2.75 16.87
N TYR A 225 -8.98 1.99 17.46
CA TYR A 225 -7.78 2.54 18.11
C TYR A 225 -6.90 3.33 17.13
N TYR A 226 -6.79 2.88 15.89
CA TYR A 226 -6.01 3.55 14.84
C TYR A 226 -6.84 4.46 13.93
N ALA A 227 -8.11 4.75 14.26
CA ALA A 227 -9.02 5.48 13.37
C ALA A 227 -8.46 6.85 12.95
N TYR A 228 -7.90 7.61 13.89
CA TYR A 228 -7.30 8.91 13.57
C TYR A 228 -6.03 8.79 12.72
N ALA A 229 -5.19 7.78 13.00
CA ALA A 229 -4.00 7.52 12.20
C ALA A 229 -4.36 7.12 10.77
N PHE A 230 -5.31 6.20 10.60
CA PHE A 230 -5.85 5.82 9.29
C PHE A 230 -6.44 7.04 8.58
N PHE A 231 -7.30 7.82 9.24
CA PHE A 231 -7.88 9.02 8.67
C PHE A 231 -6.82 9.95 8.05
N LYS A 232 -5.75 10.24 8.79
CA LYS A 232 -4.64 11.06 8.30
C LYS A 232 -3.93 10.45 7.10
N GLN A 233 -3.62 9.15 7.17
CA GLN A 233 -2.87 8.46 6.12
C GLN A 233 -3.68 8.33 4.84
N PHE A 234 -4.98 8.04 4.93
CA PHE A 234 -5.87 8.00 3.77
C PHE A 234 -5.99 9.39 3.12
N ILE A 235 -6.12 10.47 3.91
CA ILE A 235 -6.07 11.85 3.38
C ILE A 235 -4.74 12.13 2.68
N GLU A 236 -3.61 11.76 3.27
CA GLU A 236 -2.29 11.96 2.67
C GLU A 236 -2.19 11.23 1.31
N MET A 237 -2.57 9.96 1.27
CA MET A 237 -2.59 9.18 0.03
C MET A 237 -3.50 9.81 -1.02
N LYS A 238 -4.70 10.28 -0.64
CA LYS A 238 -5.63 10.94 -1.57
C LYS A 238 -5.05 12.21 -2.19
N LEU A 239 -4.24 12.96 -1.42
CA LEU A 239 -3.57 14.17 -1.90
C LEU A 239 -2.36 13.87 -2.79
N ARG A 240 -1.67 12.75 -2.58
CA ARG A 240 -0.47 12.35 -3.32
C ARG A 240 -0.78 11.64 -4.63
N ILE A 241 -1.86 10.86 -4.68
CA ILE A 241 -2.21 10.06 -5.87
C ILE A 241 -2.77 10.98 -6.97
N ASN A 242 -2.15 10.93 -8.13
CA ASN A 242 -2.67 11.51 -9.36
C ASN A 242 -2.97 10.37 -10.34
N ALA A 243 -4.24 10.00 -10.49
CA ALA A 243 -4.64 8.85 -11.30
C ALA A 243 -4.23 8.96 -12.79
N ASP A 244 -4.09 10.16 -13.34
CA ASP A 244 -3.65 10.36 -14.73
C ASP A 244 -2.15 10.07 -14.91
N LYS A 245 -1.34 10.33 -13.88
CA LYS A 245 0.11 10.10 -13.89
C LYS A 245 0.50 8.73 -13.35
N ASN A 246 -0.22 8.30 -12.32
CA ASN A 246 -0.01 7.07 -11.58
C ASN A 246 -1.30 6.25 -11.73
N PRO A 247 -1.47 5.53 -12.86
CA PRO A 247 -2.73 4.86 -13.17
C PRO A 247 -3.00 3.63 -12.29
N ARG A 248 -1.96 3.11 -11.61
CA ARG A 248 -2.04 1.90 -10.81
C ARG A 248 -1.44 2.10 -9.42
N ILE A 249 -2.05 1.45 -8.45
CA ILE A 249 -1.57 1.29 -7.08
C ILE A 249 -1.26 -0.18 -6.86
N VAL A 250 -0.11 -0.47 -6.23
CA VAL A 250 0.24 -1.83 -5.83
C VAL A 250 0.27 -1.90 -4.30
N ILE A 251 -0.53 -2.78 -3.74
CA ILE A 251 -0.49 -3.15 -2.32
C ILE A 251 0.30 -4.46 -2.23
N LEU A 252 1.42 -4.44 -1.53
CA LEU A 252 2.14 -5.64 -1.10
C LEU A 252 1.66 -6.04 0.29
N ASP A 253 1.38 -7.32 0.49
CA ASP A 253 0.98 -7.89 1.78
C ASP A 253 1.75 -9.20 2.01
N SER A 254 2.76 -9.15 2.87
CA SER A 254 3.79 -10.20 3.06
C SER A 254 3.93 -10.68 4.49
#